data_AF-A0A388TBI5-F1
#
_entry.id   AF-A0A388TBI5-F1
#
_cell.length_a   1.000
_cell.length_b   1.000
_cell.length_c   1.000
_cell.angle_alpha   90.00
_cell.angle_beta   90.00
_cell.angle_gamma   90.00
#
_symmetry.space_group_name_H-M   'P 1'
#
loop_
_entity.id
_entity.type
_entity.pdbx_description
1 polymer ?
#
loop_
_entity_poly.entity_id
_entity_poly.type
_entity_poly.pdbx_seq_one_letter_code
_entity_poly.pdbx_strand_id
1 'polypeptide(L)'
;AVATALGGKEDSSNKATSITDVNKNEAVKYPTIGAVTAWAGSKEDSANKVTAITAGNIEDATKYPTTGAVAALVNTKEDSANKVTAITAASIEDTAKYPTVGAVTAWATTELMNILLPAGTILAMSTSSWNTASATFKSKWSVCDSTNGTPDLRGKFLRGGTSTDAAYYDNPTTTNTQTISVPLPQHNHPASSSLRLWGDDEGSKSGTYTTETSLGFDCDSGGVYDRACKKFTDNLVTTSITNTGTAGASITVNTMPSYYTVIYIMKVA
;
A
#
# COMPACT_ATOMS: atom_id res chain seq x y z
N ALA A 1 19.12 35.34 -34.82
CA ALA A 1 20.52 35.62 -34.42
C ALA A 1 21.43 34.42 -34.69
N VAL A 2 21.28 33.28 -34.00
CA VAL A 2 22.14 32.09 -34.20
C VAL A 2 21.97 31.46 -35.60
N ALA A 3 20.74 31.25 -36.08
CA ALA A 3 20.50 30.74 -37.44
C ALA A 3 21.03 31.68 -38.54
N THR A 4 20.93 32.99 -38.33
CA THR A 4 21.47 34.02 -39.24
C THR A 4 23.00 34.05 -39.23
N ALA A 5 23.63 33.81 -38.08
CA ALA A 5 25.09 33.73 -37.95
C ALA A 5 25.68 32.39 -38.47
N LEU A 6 24.86 31.33 -38.52
CA LEU A 6 25.25 30.01 -39.02
C LEU A 6 24.92 29.81 -40.51
N GLY A 7 23.87 30.46 -41.03
CA GLY A 7 23.43 30.30 -42.42
C GLY A 7 24.44 30.73 -43.49
N GLY A 8 25.40 31.59 -43.15
CA GLY A 8 26.53 31.94 -44.02
C GLY A 8 27.78 31.07 -43.83
N LYS A 9 27.81 30.19 -42.81
CA LYS A 9 28.93 29.28 -42.52
C LYS A 9 28.74 27.87 -43.07
N GLU A 10 27.54 27.51 -43.50
CA GLU A 10 27.26 26.32 -44.33
C GLU A 10 26.70 26.76 -45.70
N ASP A 11 27.49 27.51 -46.46
CA ASP A 11 27.16 27.71 -47.87
C ASP A 11 27.63 26.49 -48.67
N SER A 12 26.81 26.01 -49.60
CA SER A 12 27.19 25.02 -50.62
C SER A 12 28.58 25.26 -51.24
N SER A 13 29.03 26.52 -51.33
CA SER A 13 30.35 26.91 -51.83
C SER A 13 31.53 26.48 -50.94
N ASN A 14 31.31 26.25 -49.64
CA ASN A 14 32.33 25.83 -48.69
C ASN A 14 32.33 24.32 -48.39
N LYS A 15 31.40 23.59 -49.02
CA LYS A 15 31.23 22.14 -48.86
C LYS A 15 32.08 21.38 -49.88
N ALA A 16 33.14 20.71 -49.43
CA ALA A 16 34.01 19.93 -50.29
C ALA A 16 33.49 18.49 -50.44
N THR A 17 33.09 18.10 -51.65
CA THR A 17 32.63 16.73 -51.97
C THR A 17 33.76 15.74 -52.24
N SER A 18 35.01 16.20 -52.25
CA SER A 18 36.23 15.40 -52.29
C SER A 18 37.34 16.05 -51.46
N ILE A 19 38.25 15.24 -50.90
CA ILE A 19 39.45 15.72 -50.21
C ILE A 19 40.65 15.49 -51.13
N THR A 20 41.41 16.55 -51.38
CA THR A 20 42.64 16.57 -52.19
C THR A 20 43.77 17.21 -51.39
N ASP A 21 45.01 17.09 -51.85
CA ASP A 21 46.14 17.75 -51.20
C ASP A 21 46.03 19.28 -51.20
N VAL A 22 45.23 19.85 -52.10
CA VAL A 22 44.98 21.29 -52.21
C VAL A 22 44.01 21.76 -51.14
N ASN A 23 42.92 21.03 -50.89
CA ASN A 23 41.84 21.51 -50.02
C ASN A 23 41.88 20.93 -48.60
N LYS A 24 42.68 19.89 -48.32
CA LYS A 24 42.74 19.24 -47.00
C LYS A 24 43.15 20.17 -45.85
N ASN A 25 43.84 21.27 -46.16
CA ASN A 25 44.33 22.26 -45.20
C ASN A 25 43.60 23.62 -45.33
N GLU A 26 42.58 23.74 -46.18
CA GLU A 26 41.86 24.99 -46.36
C GLU A 26 40.89 25.22 -45.19
N ALA A 27 41.20 26.18 -44.31
CA ALA A 27 40.37 26.52 -43.15
C ALA A 27 38.93 26.97 -43.49
N VAL A 28 38.67 27.29 -44.76
CA VAL A 28 37.38 27.79 -45.26
C VAL A 28 36.52 26.68 -45.88
N LYS A 29 37.05 25.47 -46.07
CA LYS A 29 36.29 24.34 -46.65
C LYS A 29 36.07 23.23 -45.63
N TYR A 30 34.86 22.70 -45.60
CA TYR A 30 34.51 21.55 -44.78
C TYR A 30 34.18 20.36 -45.68
N PRO A 31 34.88 19.23 -45.56
CA PRO A 31 34.58 18.07 -46.37
C PRO A 31 33.24 17.45 -45.95
N THR A 32 32.50 16.95 -46.93
CA THR A 32 31.32 16.13 -46.65
C THR A 32 31.70 14.82 -45.99
N ILE A 33 30.78 14.20 -45.26
CA ILE A 33 30.94 12.83 -44.75
C ILE A 33 31.37 11.88 -45.87
N GLY A 34 30.73 11.94 -47.05
CA GLY A 34 31.11 11.12 -48.20
C GLY A 34 32.55 11.36 -48.69
N ALA A 35 33.00 12.62 -48.70
CA ALA A 35 34.37 13.00 -49.07
C ALA A 35 35.41 12.45 -48.08
N VAL A 36 35.13 12.56 -46.77
CA VAL A 36 35.98 12.01 -45.70
C VAL A 36 36.04 10.49 -45.81
N THR A 37 34.90 9.82 -45.98
CA THR A 37 34.83 8.36 -46.11
C THR A 37 35.59 7.87 -47.34
N ALA A 38 35.44 8.52 -48.50
CA ALA A 38 36.15 8.14 -49.72
C ALA A 38 37.66 8.37 -49.60
N TRP A 39 38.08 9.50 -49.02
CA TRP A 39 39.49 9.81 -48.79
C TRP A 39 40.13 8.83 -47.81
N ALA A 40 39.49 8.57 -46.67
CA ALA A 40 39.96 7.60 -45.68
C ALA A 40 40.03 6.18 -46.29
N GLY A 41 38.99 5.75 -47.01
CA GLY A 41 38.97 4.46 -47.68
C GLY A 41 40.03 4.29 -48.78
N SER A 42 40.45 5.38 -49.44
CA SER A 42 41.55 5.35 -50.42
C SER A 42 42.94 5.29 -49.78
N LYS A 43 43.04 5.71 -48.51
CA LYS A 43 44.27 5.61 -47.71
C LYS A 43 44.34 4.32 -46.94
N GLU A 44 43.23 3.62 -46.75
CA GLU A 44 43.15 2.34 -46.04
C GLU A 44 43.25 1.18 -47.05
N ASP A 45 44.42 0.56 -47.15
CA ASP A 45 44.66 -0.61 -47.99
C ASP A 45 44.99 -1.86 -47.16
N SER A 46 45.05 -3.01 -47.82
CA SER A 46 45.38 -4.28 -47.15
C SER A 46 46.77 -4.28 -46.52
N ALA A 47 47.69 -3.40 -46.96
CA ALA A 47 49.07 -3.34 -46.50
C ALA A 47 49.23 -2.47 -45.24
N ASN A 48 48.30 -1.54 -45.00
CA ASN A 48 48.33 -0.66 -43.84
C ASN A 48 47.22 -0.89 -42.81
N LYS A 49 46.22 -1.73 -43.13
CA LYS A 49 45.33 -2.33 -42.13
C LYS A 49 46.10 -3.25 -41.20
N VAL A 50 46.08 -2.95 -39.91
CA VAL A 50 46.64 -3.82 -38.87
C VAL A 50 45.54 -4.45 -38.04
N THR A 51 45.53 -5.78 -38.01
CA THR A 51 44.57 -6.60 -37.26
C THR A 51 44.97 -6.83 -35.80
N ALA A 52 46.18 -6.42 -35.42
CA ALA A 52 46.66 -6.38 -34.05
C ALA A 52 47.47 -5.10 -33.81
N ILE A 53 47.23 -4.42 -32.69
CA ILE A 53 48.04 -3.29 -32.25
C ILE A 53 49.21 -3.82 -31.42
N THR A 54 50.42 -3.38 -31.75
CA THR A 54 51.67 -3.75 -31.10
C THR A 54 52.45 -2.47 -30.78
N ALA A 55 53.47 -2.56 -29.93
CA ALA A 55 54.34 -1.40 -29.64
C ALA A 55 54.99 -0.82 -30.91
N GLY A 56 55.23 -1.64 -31.95
CA GLY A 56 55.87 -1.21 -33.19
C GLY A 56 54.94 -0.50 -34.18
N ASN A 57 53.61 -0.58 -34.02
CA ASN A 57 52.66 0.05 -34.96
C ASN A 57 51.72 1.07 -34.31
N ILE A 58 51.70 1.18 -32.98
CA ILE A 58 50.80 2.09 -32.26
C ILE A 58 51.11 3.57 -32.53
N GLU A 59 52.37 3.89 -32.86
CA GLU A 59 52.82 5.25 -33.22
C GLU A 59 53.02 5.43 -34.74
N ASP A 60 52.78 4.39 -35.53
CA ASP A 60 52.97 4.44 -36.98
C ASP A 60 51.77 5.13 -37.64
N ALA A 61 51.94 6.41 -37.97
CA ALA A 61 50.92 7.23 -38.64
C ALA A 61 50.50 6.70 -40.03
N THR A 62 51.22 5.72 -40.58
CA THR A 62 50.85 5.06 -41.83
C THR A 62 49.95 3.85 -41.62
N LYS A 63 49.78 3.35 -40.38
CA LYS A 63 49.00 2.16 -40.04
C LYS A 63 47.65 2.51 -39.45
N TYR A 64 46.62 1.79 -39.88
CA TYR A 64 45.25 1.96 -39.41
C TYR A 64 44.78 0.67 -38.75
N PRO A 65 44.59 0.67 -37.42
CA PRO A 65 44.07 -0.51 -36.75
C PRO A 65 42.61 -0.76 -37.10
N THR A 66 42.28 -2.01 -37.35
CA THR A 66 40.88 -2.40 -37.56
C THR A 66 40.08 -2.22 -36.28
N THR A 67 38.76 -2.08 -36.39
CA THR A 67 37.86 -2.06 -35.23
C THR A 67 38.10 -3.26 -34.29
N GLY A 68 38.37 -4.44 -34.85
CA GLY A 68 38.72 -5.63 -34.09
C GLY A 68 40.06 -5.52 -33.34
N ALA A 69 41.08 -4.92 -33.95
CA ALA A 69 42.38 -4.69 -33.34
C ALA A 69 42.29 -3.70 -32.16
N VAL A 70 41.53 -2.60 -32.35
CA VAL A 70 41.26 -1.62 -31.28
C VAL A 70 40.49 -2.28 -30.14
N ALA A 71 39.43 -3.04 -30.44
CA ALA A 71 38.65 -3.74 -29.43
C ALA A 71 39.51 -4.74 -28.64
N ALA A 72 40.38 -5.51 -29.30
CA ALA A 72 41.30 -6.44 -28.64
C ALA A 72 42.31 -5.73 -27.72
N LEU A 73 42.88 -4.60 -28.16
CA LEU A 73 43.78 -3.81 -27.32
C LEU A 73 43.06 -3.21 -26.12
N VAL A 74 41.87 -2.64 -26.33
CA VAL A 74 41.07 -2.07 -25.24
C VAL A 74 40.69 -3.15 -24.24
N ASN A 75 40.30 -4.34 -24.68
CA ASN A 75 39.95 -5.45 -23.79
C ASN A 75 41.15 -5.99 -22.99
N THR A 76 42.38 -5.88 -23.51
CA THR A 76 43.60 -6.27 -22.76
C THR A 76 44.06 -5.17 -21.79
N LYS A 77 43.71 -3.91 -22.07
CA LYS A 77 43.91 -2.76 -21.19
C LYS A 77 42.79 -2.62 -20.15
N GLU A 78 41.62 -3.22 -20.39
CA GLU A 78 40.54 -3.36 -19.44
C GLU A 78 41.00 -4.33 -18.33
N ASP A 79 41.68 -3.78 -17.33
CA ASP A 79 42.14 -4.56 -16.19
C ASP A 79 40.92 -5.19 -15.51
N SER A 80 40.82 -6.51 -15.61
CA SER A 80 39.76 -7.29 -14.98
C SER A 80 39.75 -7.11 -13.46
N ALA A 81 40.88 -6.72 -12.86
CA ALA A 81 40.95 -6.38 -11.44
C ALA A 81 40.22 -5.06 -11.15
N ASN A 82 40.10 -4.14 -12.10
CA ASN A 82 39.44 -2.84 -11.92
C ASN A 82 37.95 -2.85 -12.27
N LYS A 83 37.48 -3.92 -12.90
CA LYS A 83 36.08 -4.14 -13.24
C LYS A 83 35.30 -4.65 -12.02
N VAL A 84 34.28 -3.90 -11.63
CA VAL A 84 33.43 -4.26 -10.48
C VAL A 84 32.09 -4.83 -10.96
N THR A 85 31.84 -6.10 -10.63
CA THR A 85 30.60 -6.81 -10.98
C THR A 85 29.52 -6.70 -9.90
N ALA A 86 29.86 -6.21 -8.71
CA ALA A 86 28.91 -5.87 -7.65
C ALA A 86 29.38 -4.61 -6.91
N ILE A 87 28.52 -3.59 -6.84
CA ILE A 87 28.84 -2.35 -6.10
C ILE A 87 28.75 -2.64 -4.61
N THR A 88 29.80 -2.29 -3.86
CA THR A 88 29.88 -2.38 -2.41
C THR A 88 30.28 -1.02 -1.86
N ALA A 89 30.14 -0.80 -0.55
CA ALA A 89 30.59 0.45 0.08
C ALA A 89 32.07 0.77 -0.22
N ALA A 90 32.92 -0.27 -0.35
CA ALA A 90 34.33 -0.09 -0.66
C ALA A 90 34.58 0.32 -2.13
N SER A 91 33.76 -0.13 -3.07
CA SER A 91 33.95 0.19 -4.50
C SER A 91 33.30 1.49 -4.96
N ILE A 92 32.41 2.08 -4.15
CA ILE A 92 31.80 3.38 -4.43
C ILE A 92 32.84 4.52 -4.36
N GLU A 93 33.77 4.42 -3.41
CA GLU A 93 34.79 5.44 -3.15
C GLU A 93 36.13 5.16 -3.88
N ASP A 94 36.25 4.00 -4.54
CA ASP A 94 37.49 3.61 -5.22
C ASP A 94 37.52 4.14 -6.66
N THR A 95 38.22 5.26 -6.84
CA THR A 95 38.39 5.92 -8.16
C THR A 95 39.13 5.07 -9.19
N ALA A 96 39.82 4.01 -8.79
CA ALA A 96 40.49 3.08 -9.70
C ALA A 96 39.55 1.97 -10.21
N LYS A 97 38.34 1.85 -9.65
CA LYS A 97 37.34 0.88 -10.05
C LYS A 97 36.26 1.53 -10.91
N TYR A 98 35.72 0.75 -11.85
CA TYR A 98 34.51 1.13 -12.57
C TYR A 98 33.51 -0.02 -12.52
N PRO A 99 32.24 0.28 -12.15
CA PRO A 99 31.21 -0.74 -12.12
C PRO A 99 30.76 -1.10 -13.54
N THR A 100 30.46 -2.37 -13.75
CA THR A 100 29.78 -2.80 -14.97
C THR A 100 28.36 -2.26 -15.01
N VAL A 101 27.78 -2.15 -16.22
CA VAL A 101 26.35 -1.78 -16.38
C VAL A 101 25.43 -2.70 -15.56
N GLY A 102 25.75 -3.99 -15.49
CA GLY A 102 25.02 -4.96 -14.66
C GLY A 102 25.12 -4.63 -13.17
N ALA A 103 26.30 -4.28 -12.67
CA ALA A 103 26.51 -3.89 -11.28
C ALA A 103 25.75 -2.61 -10.91
N VAL A 104 25.80 -1.59 -11.77
CA VAL A 104 25.05 -0.33 -11.58
C VAL A 104 23.54 -0.61 -11.57
N THR A 105 23.05 -1.42 -12.50
CA THR A 105 21.62 -1.77 -12.59
C THR A 105 21.14 -2.53 -11.35
N ALA A 106 21.92 -3.50 -10.87
CA ALA A 106 21.60 -4.28 -9.67
C ALA A 106 21.62 -3.43 -8.39
N TRP A 107 22.60 -2.52 -8.28
CA TRP A 107 22.69 -1.58 -7.17
C TRP A 107 21.53 -0.59 -7.18
N ALA A 108 21.28 0.05 -8.33
CA ALA A 108 20.21 1.03 -8.47
C ALA A 108 18.84 0.42 -8.17
N THR A 109 18.56 -0.79 -8.66
CA THR A 109 17.30 -1.48 -8.36
C THR A 109 17.15 -1.83 -6.87
N THR A 110 18.25 -2.14 -6.17
CA THR A 110 18.21 -2.44 -4.73
C THR A 110 18.02 -1.18 -3.90
N GLU A 111 18.82 -0.14 -4.16
CA GLU A 111 18.79 1.11 -3.39
C GLU A 111 17.53 1.92 -3.66
N LEU A 112 17.05 1.99 -4.90
CA LEU A 112 15.77 2.64 -5.20
C LEU A 112 14.62 1.96 -4.47
N MET A 113 14.63 0.63 -4.34
CA MET A 113 13.63 -0.09 -3.56
C MET A 113 13.74 0.18 -2.05
N ASN A 114 14.92 0.49 -1.53
CA ASN A 114 15.12 0.88 -0.14
C ASN A 114 14.67 2.31 0.14
N ILE A 115 14.97 3.24 -0.77
CA ILE A 115 14.55 4.63 -0.68
C ILE A 115 13.03 4.76 -0.85
N LEU A 116 12.45 4.05 -1.81
CA LEU A 116 11.01 4.14 -2.12
C LEU A 116 10.16 3.43 -1.07
N LEU A 117 10.64 2.29 -0.56
CA LEU A 117 9.93 1.47 0.41
C LEU A 117 10.90 1.17 1.57
N PRO A 118 11.02 2.05 2.58
CA PRO A 118 11.87 1.81 3.74
C PRO A 118 11.35 0.63 4.59
N ALA A 119 12.21 0.09 5.46
CA ALA A 119 11.77 -0.91 6.45
C ALA A 119 10.59 -0.37 7.28
N GLY A 120 9.62 -1.24 7.59
CA GLY A 120 8.34 -0.86 8.19
C GLY A 120 7.25 -0.50 7.18
N THR A 121 7.56 -0.35 5.88
CA THR A 121 6.53 -0.15 4.84
C THR A 121 5.59 -1.34 4.78
N ILE A 122 4.28 -1.08 4.79
CA ILE A 122 3.22 -2.09 4.71
C ILE A 122 2.57 -2.04 3.33
N LEU A 123 2.45 -3.19 2.68
CA LEU A 123 1.75 -3.35 1.40
C LEU A 123 0.62 -4.37 1.52
N ALA A 124 -0.46 -4.11 0.79
CA ALA A 124 -1.51 -5.07 0.54
C ALA A 124 -1.14 -5.95 -0.68
N MET A 125 -1.23 -7.27 -0.53
CA MET A 125 -0.86 -8.23 -1.56
C MET A 125 -1.91 -9.36 -1.63
N SER A 126 -2.07 -9.97 -2.80
CA SER A 126 -2.87 -11.19 -2.91
C SER A 126 -2.13 -12.40 -2.34
N THR A 127 -2.86 -13.37 -1.80
CA THR A 127 -2.28 -14.62 -1.29
C THR A 127 -1.54 -15.39 -2.39
N SER A 128 -2.04 -15.39 -3.63
CA SER A 128 -1.40 -16.08 -4.75
C SER A 128 -0.07 -15.42 -5.11
N SER A 129 -0.01 -14.08 -5.18
CA SER A 129 1.22 -13.34 -5.45
C SER A 129 2.28 -13.58 -4.37
N TRP A 130 1.88 -13.66 -3.10
CA TRP A 130 2.81 -13.98 -2.02
C TRP A 130 3.34 -15.41 -2.12
N ASN A 131 2.46 -16.38 -2.38
CA ASN A 131 2.86 -17.77 -2.46
C ASN A 131 3.90 -18.01 -3.57
N THR A 132 3.75 -17.33 -4.73
CA THR A 132 4.67 -17.42 -5.86
C THR A 132 5.86 -16.45 -5.80
N ALA A 133 5.94 -15.58 -4.79
CA ALA A 133 7.06 -14.66 -4.64
C ALA A 133 8.38 -15.40 -4.38
N SER A 134 9.47 -14.85 -4.92
CA SER A 134 10.81 -15.43 -4.80
C SER A 134 11.31 -15.45 -3.35
N ALA A 135 12.26 -16.34 -3.05
CA ALA A 135 12.91 -16.38 -1.75
C ALA A 135 13.59 -15.04 -1.39
N THR A 136 14.19 -14.36 -2.38
CA THR A 136 14.80 -13.03 -2.22
C THR A 136 13.78 -11.95 -1.86
N PHE A 137 12.54 -12.06 -2.34
CA PHE A 137 11.46 -11.17 -1.92
C PHE A 137 11.06 -11.48 -0.48
N LYS A 138 10.82 -12.76 -0.15
CA LYS A 138 10.41 -13.20 1.19
C LYS A 138 11.49 -13.03 2.26
N SER A 139 12.75 -12.82 1.90
CA SER A 139 13.81 -12.47 2.85
C SER A 139 13.80 -10.98 3.25
N LYS A 140 13.14 -10.13 2.45
CA LYS A 140 13.02 -8.68 2.70
C LYS A 140 11.64 -8.28 3.21
N TRP A 141 10.64 -9.15 3.05
CA TRP A 141 9.24 -8.92 3.41
C TRP A 141 8.72 -10.06 4.29
N SER A 142 7.94 -9.74 5.30
CA SER A 142 7.26 -10.73 6.15
C SER A 142 5.76 -10.46 6.17
N VAL A 143 4.96 -11.51 6.34
CA VAL A 143 3.51 -11.37 6.58
C VAL A 143 3.29 -10.67 7.92
N CYS A 144 2.31 -9.78 7.97
CA CYS A 144 1.89 -9.07 9.18
C CYS A 144 0.99 -9.97 10.05
N ASP A 145 1.61 -10.92 10.75
CA ASP A 145 0.93 -11.96 11.55
C ASP A 145 1.48 -12.10 12.98
N SER A 146 2.13 -11.06 13.50
CA SER A 146 2.91 -11.02 14.77
C SER A 146 4.23 -11.81 14.78
N THR A 147 4.64 -12.41 13.67
CA THR A 147 5.96 -13.04 13.56
C THR A 147 7.00 -12.09 12.97
N ASN A 148 8.28 -12.42 13.12
CA ASN A 148 9.42 -11.64 12.58
C ASN A 148 9.40 -10.15 12.93
N GLY A 149 8.87 -9.82 14.11
CA GLY A 149 8.73 -8.46 14.57
C GLY A 149 7.82 -7.61 13.67
N THR A 150 6.78 -8.19 13.05
CA THR A 150 5.71 -7.50 12.30
C THR A 150 4.45 -7.32 13.16
N PRO A 151 3.54 -6.37 12.88
CA PRO A 151 2.26 -6.29 13.58
C PRO A 151 1.30 -7.39 13.09
N ASP A 152 0.35 -7.85 13.92
CA ASP A 152 -0.74 -8.71 13.43
C ASP A 152 -1.85 -7.87 12.81
N LEU A 153 -2.02 -7.95 11.49
CA LEU A 153 -3.04 -7.21 10.74
C LEU A 153 -4.17 -8.09 10.19
N ARG A 154 -4.19 -9.38 10.54
CA ARG A 154 -5.21 -10.31 10.05
C ARG A 154 -6.57 -9.94 10.61
N GLY A 155 -7.57 -9.84 9.73
CA GLY A 155 -8.93 -9.45 10.11
C GLY A 155 -9.07 -8.02 10.65
N LYS A 156 -8.08 -7.14 10.38
CA LYS A 156 -8.09 -5.74 10.81
C LYS A 156 -8.20 -4.80 9.62
N PHE A 157 -8.80 -3.64 9.85
CA PHE A 157 -8.76 -2.50 8.93
C PHE A 157 -7.68 -1.52 9.37
N LEU A 158 -6.91 -1.00 8.40
CA LEU A 158 -5.95 0.05 8.66
C LEU A 158 -6.66 1.39 8.84
N ARG A 159 -6.37 2.07 9.94
CA ARG A 159 -6.79 3.45 10.20
C ARG A 159 -5.57 4.35 10.06
N GLY A 160 -5.73 5.51 9.41
CA GLY A 160 -4.71 6.55 9.46
C GLY A 160 -4.43 6.95 10.91
N GLY A 161 -3.16 7.00 11.28
CA GLY A 161 -2.69 7.47 12.58
C GLY A 161 -2.02 8.83 12.48
N THR A 162 -1.75 9.43 13.64
CA THR A 162 -0.90 10.63 13.77
C THR A 162 0.47 10.25 14.34
N SER A 163 1.45 11.16 14.28
CA SER A 163 2.78 10.95 14.91
C SER A 163 2.73 10.85 16.44
N THR A 164 1.60 11.20 17.05
CA THR A 164 1.34 11.14 18.49
C THR A 164 0.47 9.96 18.89
N ASP A 165 -0.12 9.24 17.93
CA ASP A 165 -0.84 8.02 18.24
C ASP A 165 0.18 6.98 18.75
N ALA A 166 -0.17 6.27 19.82
CA ALA A 166 0.66 5.16 20.29
C ALA A 166 0.86 4.18 19.13
N ALA A 167 2.10 3.97 18.71
CA ALA A 167 2.42 2.94 17.74
C ALA A 167 1.87 1.62 18.28
N TYR A 168 1.11 0.88 17.48
CA TYR A 168 0.57 -0.44 17.86
C TYR A 168 1.67 -1.40 18.38
N TYR A 169 2.95 -1.11 18.10
CA TYR A 169 4.11 -1.81 18.64
C TYR A 169 4.31 -1.68 20.16
N ASP A 170 3.90 -0.59 20.78
CA ASP A 170 4.21 -0.35 22.21
C ASP A 170 3.21 -1.00 23.17
N ASN A 171 2.03 -1.43 22.69
CA ASN A 171 1.07 -2.10 23.56
C ASN A 171 0.13 -3.08 22.82
N PRO A 172 0.44 -4.39 22.78
CA PRO A 172 -0.42 -5.40 22.16
C PRO A 172 -1.76 -5.60 22.91
N THR A 173 -1.95 -4.94 24.07
CA THR A 173 -3.17 -5.04 24.90
C THR A 173 -4.14 -3.87 24.72
N THR A 174 -3.73 -2.76 24.08
CA THR A 174 -4.67 -1.69 23.73
C THR A 174 -5.45 -2.13 22.50
N THR A 175 -6.47 -2.94 22.74
CA THR A 175 -7.59 -2.99 21.81
C THR A 175 -8.13 -1.56 21.74
N ASN A 176 -7.93 -0.90 20.60
CA ASN A 176 -8.64 0.35 20.29
C ASN A 176 -10.12 -0.01 20.11
N THR A 177 -10.79 -0.34 21.20
CA THR A 177 -12.21 -0.63 21.25
C THR A 177 -12.93 0.70 21.19
N GLN A 178 -13.48 1.03 20.01
CA GLN A 178 -14.49 2.07 19.95
C GLN A 178 -15.77 1.50 20.54
N THR A 179 -16.16 2.02 21.71
CA THR A 179 -17.50 1.79 22.24
C THR A 179 -18.46 2.68 21.46
N ILE A 180 -19.35 2.06 20.68
CA ILE A 180 -20.46 2.77 20.05
C ILE A 180 -21.62 2.78 21.05
N SER A 181 -21.92 3.94 21.63
CA SER A 181 -23.16 4.12 22.38
C SER A 181 -24.33 4.17 21.39
N VAL A 182 -25.17 3.13 21.38
CA VAL A 182 -26.42 3.13 20.63
C VAL A 182 -27.52 3.70 21.54
N PRO A 183 -28.07 4.89 21.25
CA PRO A 183 -29.23 5.38 21.99
C PRO A 183 -30.41 4.45 21.70
N LEU A 184 -30.85 3.71 22.71
CA LEU A 184 -32.08 2.93 22.63
C LEU A 184 -33.27 3.89 22.73
N PRO A 185 -34.23 3.89 21.78
CA PRO A 185 -35.43 4.69 21.90
C PRO A 185 -36.15 4.39 23.23
N GLN A 186 -36.66 5.45 23.88
CA GLN A 186 -37.55 5.27 25.02
C GLN A 186 -38.76 4.44 24.57
N HIS A 187 -39.03 3.35 25.27
CA HIS A 187 -40.22 2.55 25.06
C HIS A 187 -40.98 2.40 26.39
N ASN A 188 -42.28 2.18 26.30
CA ASN A 188 -43.15 1.91 27.45
C ASN A 188 -43.69 0.49 27.36
N HIS A 189 -44.01 -0.09 28.52
CA HIS A 189 -44.77 -1.33 28.58
C HIS A 189 -46.19 -0.98 29.04
N PRO A 190 -47.24 -1.43 28.33
CA PRO A 190 -48.59 -1.34 28.85
C PRO A 190 -48.70 -2.28 30.06
N ALA A 191 -48.95 -1.72 31.24
CA ALA A 191 -49.34 -2.52 32.40
C ALA A 191 -50.86 -2.73 32.34
N SER A 192 -51.30 -3.99 32.33
CA SER A 192 -52.69 -4.34 32.57
C SER A 192 -52.84 -4.80 34.02
N SER A 193 -53.85 -4.29 34.71
CA SER A 193 -54.29 -4.81 35.99
C SER A 193 -55.64 -5.50 35.79
N SER A 194 -55.81 -6.66 36.40
CA SER A 194 -57.10 -7.34 36.47
C SER A 194 -57.51 -7.43 37.92
N LEU A 195 -58.69 -6.93 38.26
CA LEU A 195 -59.26 -7.06 39.58
C LEU A 195 -60.09 -8.35 39.59
N ARG A 196 -59.62 -9.37 40.31
CA ARG A 196 -60.46 -10.53 40.63
C ARG A 196 -61.17 -10.27 41.94
N LEU A 197 -62.46 -10.00 41.86
CA LEU A 197 -63.33 -9.99 43.02
C LEU A 197 -63.76 -11.44 43.27
N TRP A 198 -63.24 -12.08 44.31
CA TRP A 198 -63.79 -13.35 44.80
C TRP A 198 -65.07 -13.05 45.57
N GLY A 199 -66.20 -13.14 44.87
CA GLY A 199 -67.49 -13.37 45.50
C GLY A 199 -67.68 -14.88 45.66
N ASP A 200 -67.94 -15.31 46.88
CA ASP A 200 -68.26 -16.66 47.32
C ASP A 200 -69.67 -17.13 46.89
N ASP A 201 -70.24 -16.56 45.83
CA ASP A 201 -71.55 -16.93 45.31
C ASP A 201 -71.43 -17.58 43.93
N GLU A 202 -72.05 -18.75 43.80
CA GLU A 202 -72.24 -19.50 42.56
C GLU A 202 -72.96 -18.64 41.51
N GLY A 203 -72.20 -17.89 40.72
CA GLY A 203 -72.78 -17.04 39.69
C GLY A 203 -71.77 -16.08 39.08
N SER A 204 -70.90 -16.58 38.22
CA SER A 204 -69.96 -15.76 37.44
C SER A 204 -70.73 -14.76 36.57
N LYS A 205 -70.85 -13.50 37.03
CA LYS A 205 -71.28 -12.37 36.20
C LYS A 205 -70.03 -11.58 35.78
N SER A 206 -69.65 -11.75 34.53
CA SER A 206 -68.65 -10.89 33.87
C SER A 206 -69.25 -9.50 33.67
N GLY A 207 -68.80 -8.53 34.46
CA GLY A 207 -69.16 -7.12 34.33
C GLY A 207 -67.92 -6.27 34.07
N THR A 208 -67.91 -5.53 32.97
CA THR A 208 -66.87 -4.54 32.66
C THR A 208 -67.09 -3.31 33.54
N TYR A 209 -66.34 -3.18 34.63
CA TYR A 209 -66.34 -1.97 35.45
C TYR A 209 -65.46 -0.93 34.78
N THR A 210 -66.07 0.12 34.21
CA THR A 210 -65.35 1.33 33.82
C THR A 210 -64.85 2.01 35.09
N THR A 211 -63.54 2.16 35.19
CA THR A 211 -62.85 2.72 36.35
C THR A 211 -63.18 4.21 36.52
N GLU A 212 -64.30 4.51 37.16
CA GLU A 212 -64.33 5.69 38.02
C GLU A 212 -63.74 5.28 39.36
N THR A 213 -62.63 5.90 39.73
CA THR A 213 -61.91 5.71 41.00
C THR A 213 -62.68 6.31 42.17
N SER A 214 -63.93 5.91 42.30
CA SER A 214 -64.70 6.01 43.53
C SER A 214 -64.85 4.59 44.03
N LEU A 215 -63.99 4.17 44.97
CA LEU A 215 -64.30 3.07 45.88
C LEU A 215 -65.41 3.58 46.83
N GLY A 216 -66.57 3.90 46.27
CA GLY A 216 -67.77 4.27 46.99
C GLY A 216 -68.28 3.03 47.69
N PHE A 217 -67.88 2.86 48.95
CA PHE A 217 -68.53 1.93 49.84
C PHE A 217 -69.92 2.48 50.12
N ASP A 218 -70.91 2.07 49.34
CA ASP A 218 -72.31 2.41 49.59
C ASP A 218 -72.81 1.49 50.72
N CYS A 219 -72.51 1.85 51.96
CA CYS A 219 -73.17 1.28 53.12
C CYS A 219 -74.49 2.01 53.32
N ASP A 220 -75.55 1.47 52.72
CA ASP A 220 -76.91 1.95 52.92
C ASP A 220 -77.30 1.82 54.40
N SER A 221 -77.19 2.92 55.15
CA SER A 221 -77.46 3.00 56.59
C SER A 221 -78.97 3.07 56.93
N GLY A 222 -79.81 2.44 56.11
CA GLY A 222 -81.27 2.63 56.12
C GLY A 222 -82.14 1.53 56.74
N GLY A 223 -81.60 0.47 57.36
CA GLY A 223 -82.45 -0.60 57.90
C GLY A 223 -81.82 -1.48 58.96
N VAL A 224 -82.57 -1.72 60.04
CA VAL A 224 -82.23 -2.38 61.33
C VAL A 224 -81.96 -3.90 61.21
N TYR A 225 -81.34 -4.33 60.11
CA TYR A 225 -80.78 -5.67 60.03
C TYR A 225 -79.28 -5.56 59.83
N ASP A 226 -78.55 -6.18 60.76
CA ASP A 226 -77.10 -6.32 60.79
C ASP A 226 -76.58 -7.02 59.52
N ARG A 227 -76.59 -6.30 58.40
CA ARG A 227 -75.82 -6.67 57.22
C ARG A 227 -74.40 -6.24 57.54
N ALA A 228 -73.65 -7.18 58.09
CA ALA A 228 -72.21 -7.11 58.15
C ALA A 228 -71.69 -6.55 56.83
N CYS A 229 -71.18 -5.31 56.85
CA CYS A 229 -70.42 -4.78 55.74
C CYS A 229 -69.27 -5.77 55.54
N LYS A 230 -69.35 -6.61 54.49
CA LYS A 230 -68.26 -7.50 54.11
C LYS A 230 -67.10 -6.57 53.75
N LYS A 231 -66.22 -6.31 54.72
CA LYS A 231 -64.93 -5.70 54.46
C LYS A 231 -64.25 -6.66 53.48
N PHE A 232 -63.99 -6.20 52.27
CA PHE A 232 -63.05 -6.89 51.40
C PHE A 232 -61.68 -6.72 52.05
N THR A 233 -61.33 -7.63 52.97
CA THR A 233 -60.09 -7.56 53.74
C THR A 233 -58.87 -7.89 52.88
N ASP A 234 -59.07 -8.50 51.71
CA ASP A 234 -58.01 -8.86 50.77
C ASP A 234 -58.39 -8.43 49.35
N ASN A 235 -58.12 -7.17 49.02
CA ASN A 235 -58.12 -6.73 47.63
C ASN A 235 -56.73 -6.99 47.03
N LEU A 236 -56.46 -8.24 46.64
CA LEU A 236 -55.22 -8.58 45.96
C LEU A 236 -55.29 -8.08 44.51
N VAL A 237 -54.85 -6.84 44.30
CA VAL A 237 -54.61 -6.30 42.96
C VAL A 237 -53.36 -6.96 42.40
N THR A 238 -53.54 -8.03 41.63
CA THR A 238 -52.43 -8.64 40.90
C THR A 238 -52.15 -7.80 39.65
N THR A 239 -51.16 -6.93 39.72
CA THR A 239 -50.59 -6.27 38.54
C THR A 239 -49.65 -7.25 37.84
N SER A 240 -50.06 -7.78 36.69
CA SER A 240 -49.17 -8.59 35.86
C SER A 240 -48.49 -7.69 34.84
N ILE A 241 -47.21 -7.38 35.05
CA ILE A 241 -46.37 -6.83 34.00
C ILE A 241 -45.89 -8.03 33.16
N THR A 242 -46.53 -8.28 32.03
CA THR A 242 -45.96 -9.21 31.03
C THR A 242 -44.79 -8.51 30.37
N ASN A 243 -43.59 -8.73 30.91
CA ASN A 243 -42.36 -8.42 30.19
C ASN A 243 -42.27 -9.40 29.02
N THR A 244 -42.65 -8.96 27.82
CA THR A 244 -42.56 -9.76 26.60
C THR A 244 -41.14 -9.84 26.06
N GLY A 245 -40.18 -9.13 26.68
CA GLY A 245 -38.77 -9.18 26.32
C GLY A 245 -38.04 -10.28 27.09
N THR A 246 -37.26 -11.08 26.37
CA THR A 246 -36.26 -11.95 26.99
C THR A 246 -35.15 -11.08 27.58
N ALA A 247 -34.95 -11.12 28.90
CA ALA A 247 -33.81 -10.48 29.54
C ALA A 247 -32.50 -11.00 28.90
N GLY A 248 -31.66 -10.09 28.40
CA GLY A 248 -30.41 -10.45 27.71
C GLY A 248 -30.55 -10.78 26.21
N ALA A 249 -31.70 -10.50 25.58
CA ALA A 249 -31.80 -10.57 24.12
C ALA A 249 -30.79 -9.62 23.49
N SER A 250 -29.85 -10.16 22.71
CA SER A 250 -28.93 -9.39 21.88
C SER A 250 -29.35 -9.48 20.42
N ILE A 251 -29.29 -8.36 19.72
CA ILE A 251 -29.45 -8.32 18.27
C ILE A 251 -28.03 -8.19 17.70
N THR A 252 -27.60 -9.19 16.93
CA THR A 252 -26.35 -9.09 16.17
C THR A 252 -26.64 -8.34 14.87
N VAL A 253 -26.10 -7.13 14.76
CA VAL A 253 -26.12 -6.36 13.52
C VAL A 253 -24.77 -6.50 12.85
N ASN A 254 -24.74 -6.92 11.59
CA ASN A 254 -23.50 -6.90 10.81
C ASN A 254 -23.21 -5.46 10.38
N THR A 255 -22.13 -4.89 10.90
CA THR A 255 -21.69 -3.52 10.59
C THR A 255 -20.51 -3.47 9.61
N MET A 256 -20.08 -4.61 9.03
CA MET A 256 -19.01 -4.63 8.03
C MET A 256 -19.56 -4.32 6.62
N PRO A 257 -19.07 -3.26 5.95
CA PRO A 257 -19.32 -3.05 4.53
C PRO A 257 -18.76 -4.20 3.70
N SER A 258 -19.17 -4.33 2.44
CA SER A 258 -18.53 -5.26 1.50
C SER A 258 -17.02 -4.97 1.40
N TYR A 259 -16.18 -6.01 1.51
CA TYR A 259 -14.73 -5.89 1.51
C TYR A 259 -14.06 -6.99 0.67
N TYR A 260 -12.82 -6.73 0.26
CA TYR A 260 -11.92 -7.74 -0.31
C TYR A 260 -10.92 -8.19 0.75
N THR A 261 -10.59 -9.48 0.76
CA THR A 261 -9.55 -10.02 1.64
C THR A 261 -8.20 -10.01 0.90
N VAL A 262 -7.21 -9.38 1.52
CA VAL A 262 -5.81 -9.34 1.09
C VAL A 262 -4.93 -9.75 2.26
N ILE A 263 -3.68 -10.11 1.98
CA ILE A 263 -2.67 -10.21 3.03
C ILE A 263 -1.92 -8.88 3.13
N TYR A 264 -1.53 -8.54 4.35
CA TYR A 264 -0.59 -7.44 4.58
C TYR A 264 0.80 -8.00 4.77
N ILE A 265 1.78 -7.40 4.10
CA ILE A 265 3.20 -7.70 4.27
C ILE A 265 3.95 -6.44 4.68
N MET A 266 4.96 -6.59 5.52
CA MET A 266 5.82 -5.51 5.98
C MET A 266 7.26 -5.75 5.51
N LYS A 267 7.92 -4.71 5.02
CA LYS A 267 9.34 -4.77 4.71
C LYS A 267 10.15 -4.81 6.01
N VAL A 268 11.03 -5.79 6.15
CA VAL A 268 11.85 -6.02 7.35
C VAL A 268 13.35 -5.80 7.11
N ALA A 269 13.79 -5.76 5.86
CA ALA A 269 15.18 -5.51 5.46
C ALA A 269 15.26 -4.77 4.12
#